data_AF-A0A0E4CR06-F1
#
_entry.id   AF-A0A0E4CR06-F1
#
_cell.length_a   1.000
_cell.length_b   1.000
_cell.length_c   1.000
_cell.angle_alpha   90.00
_cell.angle_beta   90.00
_cell.angle_gamma   90.00
#
_symmetry.space_group_name_H-M   'P 1'
#
loop_
_entity.id
_entity.type
_entity.pdbx_description
1 polymer ?
#
loop_
_entity_poly.entity_id
_entity_poly.type
_entity_poly.pdbx_seq_one_letter_code
_entity_poly.pdbx_strand_id
1 'polypeptide(L)'
;MTTVTEQPIDPDTTPRGNGAADRPRTRRREDSAAQEALSVDTVVVEERGRWAVDIVVVFADGIVRKRADTHPTKARAEISARLIRRAAERDIRGPLNG
;
A
#
# COMPACT_ATOMS: atom_id res chain seq x y z
N MET A 1 33.29 -25.14 -48.00
CA MET A 1 34.11 -23.93 -47.75
C MET A 1 33.18 -22.88 -47.19
N THR A 2 33.23 -22.68 -45.88
CA THR A 2 32.30 -21.83 -45.12
C THR A 2 33.03 -20.55 -44.77
N THR A 3 32.51 -19.40 -45.18
CA THR A 3 32.99 -18.10 -44.69
C THR A 3 31.89 -17.47 -43.84
N VAL A 4 32.06 -17.59 -42.53
CA VAL A 4 31.36 -16.80 -41.52
C VAL A 4 32.01 -15.41 -41.53
N THR A 5 31.28 -14.38 -41.95
CA THR A 5 31.69 -12.99 -41.77
C THR A 5 31.13 -12.53 -40.43
N GLU A 6 32.02 -12.51 -39.44
CA GLU A 6 31.86 -11.86 -38.15
C GLU A 6 31.82 -10.33 -38.38
N GLN A 7 30.73 -9.68 -37.97
CA GLN A 7 30.64 -8.22 -37.87
C GLN A 7 30.58 -7.82 -36.38
N PRO A 8 31.26 -6.74 -35.98
CA PRO A 8 31.53 -6.40 -34.59
C PRO A 8 30.28 -5.87 -33.86
N ILE A 9 30.12 -6.32 -32.62
CA ILE A 9 29.12 -5.86 -31.66
C ILE A 9 29.59 -4.54 -31.02
N ASP A 10 28.92 -3.42 -31.37
CA ASP A 10 29.06 -2.15 -30.65
C ASP A 10 28.48 -2.27 -29.24
N PRO A 11 29.24 -2.01 -28.15
CA PRO A 11 28.73 -2.20 -26.79
C PRO A 11 27.90 -1.03 -26.22
N ASP A 12 27.54 -0.01 -27.01
CA ASP A 12 26.89 1.19 -26.46
C ASP A 12 25.67 1.71 -27.25
N THR A 13 24.67 0.85 -27.43
CA THR A 13 23.30 1.31 -27.71
C THR A 13 22.31 0.48 -26.90
N THR A 14 22.25 0.76 -25.60
CA THR A 14 21.03 0.46 -24.84
C THR A 14 20.12 1.69 -24.96
N PRO A 15 18.96 1.63 -25.63
CA PRO A 15 17.89 2.56 -25.32
C PRO A 15 17.37 2.15 -23.94
N ARG A 16 17.99 2.68 -22.87
CA ARG A 16 17.49 2.45 -21.51
C ARG A 16 16.22 3.27 -21.40
N GLY A 17 15.12 2.61 -21.73
CA GLY A 17 13.77 3.12 -21.63
C GLY A 17 13.55 3.80 -20.29
N ASN A 18 12.85 4.92 -20.39
CA ASN A 18 12.28 5.70 -19.31
C ASN A 18 11.49 4.77 -18.36
N GLY A 19 12.15 4.28 -17.31
CA GLY A 19 11.62 3.28 -16.38
C GLY A 19 11.39 3.83 -14.97
N ALA A 20 11.41 5.14 -14.78
CA ALA A 20 10.78 5.76 -13.62
C ALA A 20 9.26 5.71 -13.84
N ALA A 21 8.72 4.49 -13.83
CA ALA A 21 7.31 4.23 -13.81
C ALA A 21 6.74 5.03 -12.64
N ASP A 22 6.09 6.15 -12.97
CA ASP A 22 4.70 6.40 -12.65
C ASP A 22 4.15 5.32 -11.71
N ARG A 23 4.57 5.35 -10.44
CA ARG A 23 3.90 4.58 -9.42
C ARG A 23 2.51 5.18 -9.42
N PRO A 24 1.47 4.43 -9.82
CA PRO A 24 0.15 5.00 -9.89
C PRO A 24 -0.10 5.59 -8.51
N ARG A 25 -0.34 6.90 -8.44
CA ARG A 25 -0.95 7.50 -7.24
C ARG A 25 -2.04 6.55 -6.85
N THR A 26 -2.05 6.08 -5.61
CA THR A 26 -3.02 5.10 -5.13
C THR A 26 -4.42 5.62 -5.47
N ARG A 27 -4.97 5.20 -6.61
CA ARG A 27 -6.29 5.60 -7.06
C ARG A 27 -7.24 4.77 -6.23
N ARG A 28 -8.16 5.45 -5.55
CA ARG A 28 -9.28 4.80 -4.89
C ARG A 28 -9.95 3.90 -5.93
N ARG A 29 -9.98 2.59 -5.66
CA ARG A 29 -10.55 1.61 -6.59
C ARG A 29 -12.05 1.90 -6.72
N GLU A 30 -12.52 2.11 -7.94
CA GLU A 30 -13.92 2.49 -8.22
C GLU A 30 -14.91 1.37 -7.86
N ASP A 31 -14.47 0.10 -7.89
CA ASP A 31 -15.26 -1.05 -7.42
C ASP A 31 -15.34 -1.18 -5.89
N SER A 32 -14.56 -0.39 -5.13
CA SER A 32 -14.80 -0.31 -3.69
C SER A 32 -16.04 0.54 -3.52
N ALA A 33 -17.21 -0.11 -3.52
CA ALA A 33 -18.44 0.43 -2.98
C ALA A 33 -18.12 0.90 -1.55
N ALA A 34 -17.71 2.16 -1.45
CA ALA A 34 -17.38 2.78 -0.20
C ALA A 34 -18.73 3.08 0.44
N GLN A 35 -19.28 2.07 1.08
CA GLN A 35 -20.32 2.31 2.06
C GLN A 35 -19.78 3.31 3.07
N GLU A 36 -20.70 4.11 3.61
CA GLU A 36 -20.38 5.10 4.61
C GLU A 36 -19.69 4.39 5.80
N ALA A 37 -18.38 4.63 5.94
CA ALA A 37 -17.60 4.08 7.03
C ALA A 37 -18.01 4.81 8.31
N LEU A 38 -18.59 4.08 9.26
CA LEU A 38 -19.06 4.64 10.54
C LEU A 38 -17.91 4.88 11.50
N SER A 39 -16.94 3.97 11.51
CA SER A 39 -15.75 4.10 12.34
C SER A 39 -14.58 3.31 11.76
N VAL A 40 -13.38 3.70 12.14
CA VAL A 40 -12.14 2.97 11.86
C VAL A 40 -11.33 2.83 13.13
N ASP A 41 -10.76 1.64 13.32
CA ASP A 41 -9.80 1.38 14.37
C ASP A 41 -8.59 0.60 13.84
N THR A 42 -7.52 0.56 14.63
CA THR A 42 -6.32 -0.21 14.31
C THR A 42 -5.97 -1.16 15.44
N VAL A 43 -5.69 -2.40 15.08
CA VAL A 43 -5.38 -3.48 16.03
C VAL A 43 -3.96 -3.95 15.79
N VAL A 44 -3.17 -3.98 16.86
CA VAL A 44 -1.81 -4.55 16.84
C VAL A 44 -1.91 -5.99 17.35
N VAL A 45 -1.51 -6.96 16.53
CA VAL A 45 -1.55 -8.39 16.85
C VAL A 45 -0.17 -8.99 16.72
N GLU A 46 0.22 -9.82 17.68
CA GLU A 46 1.42 -10.63 17.56
C GLU A 46 1.16 -11.84 16.66
N GLU A 47 1.99 -12.01 15.64
CA GLU A 47 1.95 -13.13 14.72
C GLU A 47 3.36 -13.62 14.39
N ARG A 48 3.67 -14.86 14.74
CA ARG A 48 4.97 -15.52 14.46
C ARG A 48 6.18 -14.68 14.89
N GLY A 49 6.10 -14.04 16.07
CA GLY A 49 7.16 -13.17 16.60
C GLY A 49 7.28 -11.82 15.90
N ARG A 50 6.29 -11.44 15.10
CA ARG A 50 6.16 -10.13 14.44
C ARG A 50 4.89 -9.45 14.90
N TRP A 51 4.83 -8.13 14.73
CA TRP A 51 3.70 -7.32 15.19
C TRP A 51 2.95 -6.79 13.98
N ALA A 52 1.83 -7.43 13.65
CA ALA A 52 0.95 -7.03 12.56
C ALA A 52 0.05 -5.88 12.98
N VAL A 53 -0.14 -4.92 12.09
CA VAL A 53 -1.14 -3.86 12.21
C VAL A 53 -2.28 -4.18 11.27
N ASP A 54 -3.47 -4.41 11.81
CA ASP A 54 -4.69 -4.59 11.04
C ASP A 54 -5.58 -3.35 11.19
N ILE A 55 -6.20 -2.92 10.10
CA ILE A 55 -7.20 -1.86 10.06
C ILE A 55 -8.57 -2.52 10.10
N VAL A 56 -9.42 -2.07 11.02
CA VAL A 56 -10.81 -2.51 11.15
C VAL A 56 -11.71 -1.34 10.78
N VAL A 57 -12.52 -1.49 9.75
CA VAL A 57 -13.50 -0.49 9.32
C VAL A 57 -14.89 -1.05 9.58
N VAL A 58 -15.71 -0.28 10.28
CA VAL A 58 -17.11 -0.61 10.55
C VAL A 58 -17.99 0.15 9.59
N PHE A 59 -18.84 -0.58 8.89
CA PHE A 59 -19.90 -0.09 8.01
C PHE A 59 -21.26 -0.41 8.64
N ALA A 60 -22.34 0.11 8.06
CA ALA A 60 -23.69 -0.20 8.51
C ALA A 60 -24.06 -1.67 8.28
N ASP A 61 -23.44 -2.35 7.31
CA ASP A 61 -23.74 -3.73 6.91
C ASP A 61 -22.77 -4.77 7.47
N GLY A 62 -21.65 -4.34 8.05
CA GLY A 62 -20.61 -5.26 8.49
C GLY A 62 -19.29 -4.62 8.88
N ILE A 63 -18.33 -5.49 9.18
CA ILE A 63 -16.99 -5.11 9.65
C ILE A 63 -15.97 -5.71 8.68
N VAL A 64 -15.07 -4.86 8.16
CA VAL A 64 -13.96 -5.28 7.29
C VAL A 64 -12.66 -5.15 8.07
N ARG A 65 -11.90 -6.24 8.12
CA ARG A 65 -10.55 -6.26 8.69
C ARG A 65 -9.52 -6.52 7.60
N LYS A 66 -8.52 -5.66 7.50
CA LYS A 66 -7.43 -5.79 6.52
C LYS A 66 -6.08 -5.52 7.16
N ARG A 67 -5.09 -6.35 6.83
CA ARG A 67 -3.70 -6.11 7.24
C ARG A 67 -3.09 -4.93 6.49
N ALA A 68 -2.50 -4.00 7.25
CA ALA A 68 -1.75 -2.88 6.71
C ALA A 68 -0.26 -3.22 6.57
N ASP A 69 0.39 -3.66 7.65
CA ASP A 69 1.83 -3.95 7.66
C ASP A 69 2.23 -4.86 8.84
N THR A 70 3.49 -5.32 8.86
CA THR A 70 4.08 -6.12 9.94
C THR A 70 5.44 -5.56 10.39
N HIS A 71 5.58 -5.31 11.69
CA HIS A 71 6.78 -4.71 12.27
C HIS A 71 7.56 -5.71 13.14
N PRO A 72 8.87 -5.49 13.34
CA PRO A 72 9.68 -6.36 14.19
C PRO A 72 9.45 -6.16 15.69
N THR A 73 8.91 -5.00 16.10
CA THR A 73 8.68 -4.68 17.52
C THR A 73 7.29 -4.09 17.73
N LYS A 74 6.74 -4.33 18.92
CA LYS A 74 5.42 -3.80 19.33
C LYS A 74 5.36 -2.28 19.24
N ALA A 75 6.38 -1.59 19.75
CA ALA A 75 6.44 -0.14 19.76
C ALA A 75 6.34 0.47 18.35
N ARG A 76 7.00 -0.14 17.34
CA ARG A 76 6.87 0.32 15.95
C ARG A 76 5.46 0.10 15.40
N ALA A 77 4.87 -1.05 15.69
CA ALA A 77 3.50 -1.34 15.30
C ALA A 77 2.49 -0.38 15.94
N GLU A 78 2.65 -0.06 17.22
CA GLU A 78 1.77 0.87 17.93
C GLU A 78 1.88 2.30 17.38
N ILE A 79 3.09 2.78 17.07
CA ILE A 79 3.28 4.09 16.42
C ILE A 79 2.60 4.12 15.06
N SER A 80 2.81 3.09 14.23
CA SER A 80 2.20 2.96 12.90
C SER A 80 0.67 2.91 13.00
N ALA A 81 0.13 2.08 13.89
CA ALA A 81 -1.30 1.93 14.15
C ALA A 81 -1.94 3.27 14.53
N ARG A 82 -1.29 4.06 15.41
CA ARG A 82 -1.78 5.38 15.81
C ARG A 82 -1.80 6.38 14.66
N LEU A 83 -0.78 6.38 13.80
CA LEU A 83 -0.72 7.26 12.63
C LEU A 83 -1.81 6.92 11.61
N ILE A 84 -1.98 5.64 11.32
CA ILE A 84 -3.00 5.14 10.40
C ILE A 84 -4.39 5.49 10.92
N ARG A 85 -4.68 5.19 12.19
CA ARG A 85 -5.97 5.51 12.82
C ARG A 85 -6.29 7.00 12.68
N ARG A 86 -5.35 7.88 13.04
CA ARG A 86 -5.57 9.33 12.95
C ARG A 86 -5.83 9.80 11.51
N ALA A 87 -5.10 9.23 10.54
CA ALA A 87 -5.29 9.57 9.13
C ALA A 87 -6.67 9.12 8.62
N ALA A 88 -7.09 7.92 9.01
CA ALA A 88 -8.36 7.34 8.60
C ALA A 88 -9.58 8.00 9.30
N GLU A 89 -9.49 8.30 10.60
CA GLU A 89 -10.54 9.03 11.34
C GLU A 89 -10.81 10.41 10.71
N ARG A 90 -9.76 11.09 10.25
CA ARG A 90 -9.89 12.35 9.52
C ARG A 90 -10.60 12.17 8.18
N ASP A 91 -10.32 11.08 7.48
CA ASP A 91 -10.91 10.79 6.18
C ASP A 91 -12.42 10.44 6.31
N ILE A 92 -12.79 9.71 7.36
CA ILE A 92 -14.20 9.38 7.68
C ILE A 92 -15.03 10.64 7.97
N ARG A 93 -14.47 11.59 8.73
CA ARG A 93 -15.19 12.82 9.07
C ARG A 93 -15.33 13.80 7.89
N GLY A 94 -14.74 13.46 6.75
CA GLY A 94 -14.67 14.31 5.56
C GLY A 94 -13.70 15.48 5.72
N PRO A 95 -13.31 16.15 4.62
CA PRO A 95 -12.75 17.48 4.68
C PRO A 95 -13.73 18.40 5.42
N LEU A 96 -13.28 19.07 6.49
CA LEU A 96 -14.08 20.06 7.22
C LEU A 96 -14.47 21.29 6.39
N ASN A 97 -14.04 21.38 5.13
CA ASN A 97 -14.45 22.42 4.18
C ASN A 97 -14.47 21.84 2.75
N GLY A 98 -15.63 21.93 2.11
CA GLY A 98 -15.89 21.66 0.70
C GLY A 98 -17.26 22.21 0.36
#